data_AF-A0A6F8YQE9-F1
#
_entry.id   AF-A0A6F8YQE9-F1
#
_cell.length_a   1.000
_cell.length_b   1.000
_cell.length_c   1.000
_cell.angle_alpha   90.00
_cell.angle_beta   90.00
_cell.angle_gamma   90.00
#
_symmetry.space_group_name_H-M   'P 1'
#
loop_
_entity.id
_entity.type
_entity.pdbx_description
1 polymer ?
#
loop_
_entity_poly.entity_id
_entity_poly.type
_entity_poly.pdbx_seq_one_letter_code
_entity_poly.pdbx_strand_id
1 'polypeptide(L)'
;MHDLGPTAPAGHPPLGPWQTRLTVLRHLTPAAVPLLAAADVLIVQRLSAPEATLLGSALGMRGDLASRLPAMDDEMVAAFGAGSVRYTWLTPTPIERQLFG
;
A
#
# COMPACT_ATOMS: atom_id res chain seq x y z
N MET A 1 -11.99 11.00 9.21
CA MET A 1 -10.91 10.88 8.22
C MET A 1 -10.32 12.27 8.04
N HIS A 2 -9.03 12.45 8.31
CA HIS A 2 -8.36 13.73 8.06
C HIS A 2 -7.60 13.61 6.76
N ASP A 3 -7.99 14.38 5.74
CA ASP A 3 -7.17 14.59 4.55
C ASP A 3 -6.19 15.72 4.87
N LEU A 4 -4.90 15.41 4.91
CA LEU A 4 -3.87 16.38 5.26
C LEU A 4 -3.16 16.97 4.04
N GLY A 5 -3.54 16.57 2.81
CA GLY A 5 -2.91 17.06 1.59
C GLY A 5 -1.38 16.90 1.54
N PRO A 6 -0.72 17.36 0.48
CA PRO A 6 0.74 17.27 0.31
C PRO A 6 1.54 18.22 1.23
N THR A 7 0.87 19.13 1.95
CA THR A 7 1.45 20.16 2.84
C THR A 7 1.10 19.94 4.30
N ALA A 8 0.84 18.68 4.70
CA ALA A 8 0.65 18.31 6.09
C ALA A 8 1.89 18.73 6.92
N PRO A 9 1.75 19.49 8.02
CA PRO A 9 2.86 19.73 8.92
C PRO A 9 3.42 18.38 9.41
N ALA A 10 4.75 18.31 9.56
CA ALA A 10 5.46 17.11 10.01
C ALA A 10 5.00 16.74 11.43
N GLY A 11 3.99 15.88 11.52
CA GLY A 11 3.38 15.49 12.78
C GLY A 11 1.93 15.07 12.57
N HIS A 12 1.73 13.77 12.33
CA HIS A 12 0.38 13.23 12.35
C HIS A 12 -0.14 13.24 13.79
N PRO A 13 -1.37 13.72 14.07
CA PRO A 13 -1.93 13.65 15.41
C PRO A 13 -1.96 12.18 15.88
N PRO A 14 -1.65 11.91 17.16
CA PRO A 14 -1.71 10.57 17.70
C PRO A 14 -3.12 9.99 17.52
N LEU A 15 -3.21 8.70 17.21
CA LEU A 15 -4.50 8.05 17.05
C LEU A 15 -5.20 7.97 18.40
N GLY A 16 -6.41 8.53 18.46
CA GLY A 16 -7.34 8.30 19.56
C GLY A 16 -7.95 6.89 19.51
N PRO A 17 -8.70 6.49 20.56
CA PRO A 17 -9.37 5.21 20.57
C PRO A 17 -10.31 5.07 19.37
N TRP A 18 -10.31 3.89 18.74
CA TRP A 18 -11.14 3.56 17.56
C TRP A 18 -10.85 4.43 16.31
N GLN A 19 -9.67 5.03 16.21
CA GLN A 19 -9.24 5.76 15.01
C GLN A 19 -8.33 4.90 14.14
N THR A 20 -8.60 4.91 12.83
CA THR A 20 -7.74 4.31 11.81
C THR A 20 -7.05 5.40 11.01
N ARG A 21 -5.77 5.20 10.69
CA ARG A 21 -5.02 6.03 9.73
C ARG A 21 -4.95 5.30 8.39
N LEU A 22 -5.30 6.01 7.32
CA LEU A 22 -5.06 5.58 5.95
C LEU A 22 -4.08 6.56 5.31
N THR A 23 -2.95 6.04 4.84
CA THR A 23 -1.98 6.81 4.07
C THR A 23 -1.97 6.28 2.64
N VAL A 24 -2.21 7.16 1.68
CA VAL A 24 -2.22 6.83 0.25
C VAL A 24 -0.97 7.40 -0.40
N LEU A 25 -0.20 6.56 -1.06
CA LEU A 25 1.04 6.94 -1.75
C LEU A 25 0.88 6.63 -3.23
N ARG A 26 1.25 7.60 -4.08
CA ARG A 26 1.26 7.39 -5.53
C ARG A 26 2.43 6.51 -5.97
N HIS A 27 3.58 6.69 -5.33
CA HIS A 27 4.83 5.98 -5.63
C HIS A 27 5.49 5.57 -4.32
N LEU A 28 6.10 4.38 -4.33
CA LEU A 28 6.84 3.91 -3.18
C LEU A 28 8.29 4.40 -3.26
N THR A 29 8.59 5.47 -2.54
CA THR A 29 9.95 6.03 -2.46
C THR A 29 10.63 5.61 -1.16
N PRO A 30 11.98 5.70 -1.06
CA PRO A 30 12.69 5.39 0.18
C PRO A 30 12.21 6.19 1.39
N ALA A 31 11.68 7.39 1.19
CA ALA A 31 11.11 8.22 2.26
C ALA A 31 9.86 7.60 2.91
N ALA A 32 9.17 6.69 2.23
CA ALA A 32 7.98 6.02 2.74
C ALA A 32 8.28 4.77 3.57
N VAL A 33 9.53 4.29 3.63
CA VAL A 33 9.90 3.07 4.37
C VAL A 33 9.47 3.09 5.85
N PRO A 34 9.60 4.20 6.61
CA PRO A 34 9.11 4.25 7.99
C PRO A 34 7.59 4.02 8.09
N LEU A 35 6.82 4.39 7.08
CA LEU A 35 5.37 4.16 7.04
C LEU A 35 5.04 2.68 6.86
N LEU A 36 5.85 1.95 6.07
CA LEU A 36 5.68 0.51 5.88
C LEU A 36 5.88 -0.27 7.18
N ALA A 37 6.87 0.14 7.99
CA ALA A 37 7.14 -0.48 9.28
C ALA A 37 6.06 -0.18 10.33
N ALA A 38 5.37 0.95 10.21
CA ALA A 38 4.32 1.37 11.14
C ALA A 38 2.91 0.91 10.74
N ALA A 39 2.73 0.37 9.54
CA ALA A 39 1.43 -0.03 9.02
C ALA A 39 1.06 -1.45 9.48
N ASP A 40 -0.13 -1.60 10.07
CA ASP A 40 -0.69 -2.93 10.38
C ASP A 40 -1.12 -3.70 9.12
N VAL A 41 -1.56 -2.95 8.11
CA VAL A 41 -2.01 -3.45 6.81
C VAL A 41 -1.44 -2.57 5.71
N LEU A 42 -0.87 -3.20 4.70
CA LEU A 42 -0.43 -2.55 3.46
C LEU A 42 -1.19 -3.15 2.29
N ILE A 43 -1.70 -2.31 1.40
CA ILE A 43 -2.27 -2.71 0.12
C ILE A 43 -1.45 -2.04 -0.97
N VAL A 44 -0.94 -2.83 -1.91
CA VAL A 44 -0.22 -2.32 -3.08
C VAL A 44 -0.86 -2.84 -4.37
N GLN A 45 -0.93 -1.96 -5.36
CA GLN A 45 -1.18 -2.33 -6.75
C GLN A 45 0.13 -2.84 -7.40
N ARG A 46 0.09 -3.17 -8.70
CA ARG A 46 1.31 -3.47 -9.47
C ARG A 46 2.38 -2.41 -9.21
N LEU A 47 3.54 -2.85 -8.75
CA LEU A 47 4.71 -2.00 -8.49
C LEU A 47 5.73 -2.12 -9.60
N SER A 48 6.52 -1.07 -9.83
CA SER A 48 7.72 -1.20 -10.63
C SER A 48 8.76 -2.10 -9.95
N ALA A 49 9.70 -2.67 -10.71
CA ALA A 49 10.76 -3.52 -10.14
C ALA A 49 11.59 -2.84 -9.01
N PRO A 50 11.95 -1.54 -9.12
CA PRO A 50 12.61 -0.83 -8.03
C PRO A 50 11.74 -0.71 -6.77
N GLU A 51 10.45 -0.39 -6.92
CA GLU A 51 9.51 -0.28 -5.80
C GLU A 51 9.27 -1.64 -5.15
N ALA A 52 9.14 -2.71 -5.94
CA ALA A 52 8.98 -4.08 -5.43
C ALA A 52 10.20 -4.54 -4.63
N THR A 53 11.41 -4.18 -5.08
CA THR A 53 12.66 -4.46 -4.36
C THR A 53 12.73 -3.69 -3.04
N LEU A 54 12.37 -2.40 -3.06
CA LEU A 54 12.31 -1.56 -1.87
C LEU A 54 11.31 -2.12 -0.86
N LEU A 55 10.12 -2.53 -1.31
CA LEU A 55 9.10 -3.11 -0.46
C LEU A 55 9.55 -4.44 0.17
N GLY A 56 10.10 -5.34 -0.64
CA GLY A 56 10.60 -6.64 -0.15
C GLY A 56 11.69 -6.47 0.91
N SER A 57 12.60 -5.53 0.68
CA SER A 57 13.67 -5.18 1.64
C SER A 57 13.10 -4.59 2.93
N ALA A 58 12.15 -3.66 2.83
CA ALA A 58 11.54 -3.01 3.98
C ALA A 58 10.73 -3.97 4.87
N LEU A 59 10.06 -4.96 4.27
CA LEU A 59 9.24 -5.93 4.99
C LEU A 59 10.02 -7.17 5.45
N GLY A 60 11.30 -7.28 5.10
CA GLY A 60 12.15 -8.43 5.49
C GLY A 60 11.64 -9.78 4.97
N MET A 61 10.83 -9.78 3.91
CA MET A 61 10.22 -11.01 3.40
C MET A 61 11.23 -11.83 2.59
N ARG A 62 11.28 -13.14 2.89
CA ARG A 62 12.17 -14.11 2.21
C ARG A 62 11.63 -14.61 0.86
N GLY A 63 10.56 -13.99 0.35
CA GLY A 63 9.89 -14.38 -0.89
C GLY A 63 10.24 -13.47 -2.06
N ASP A 64 10.04 -13.96 -3.29
CA ASP A 64 10.34 -13.21 -4.52
C ASP A 64 9.24 -12.21 -4.88
N LEU A 65 9.12 -11.15 -4.08
CA LEU A 65 8.21 -10.04 -4.36
C LEU A 65 8.69 -9.19 -5.54
N ALA A 66 10.01 -9.13 -5.73
CA ALA A 66 10.64 -8.35 -6.78
C ALA A 66 10.25 -8.81 -8.19
N SER A 67 10.01 -10.11 -8.39
CA SER A 67 9.46 -10.63 -9.66
C SER A 67 7.94 -10.64 -9.72
N ARG A 68 7.25 -10.92 -8.60
CA ARG A 68 5.80 -11.13 -8.57
C ARG A 68 4.99 -9.83 -8.63
N LEU A 69 5.40 -8.81 -7.89
CA LEU A 69 4.64 -7.55 -7.81
C LEU A 69 4.61 -6.79 -9.15
N PRO A 70 5.69 -6.76 -9.96
CA PRO A 70 5.64 -6.18 -11.29
C PRO A 70 4.81 -6.97 -12.30
N ALA A 71 4.62 -8.27 -12.08
CA ALA A 71 3.86 -9.15 -12.96
C ALA A 71 2.34 -9.18 -12.65
N MET A 72 1.87 -8.35 -11.72
CA MET A 72 0.46 -8.30 -11.34
C MET A 72 -0.41 -7.71 -12.45
N ASP A 73 -1.61 -8.28 -12.62
CA ASP A 73 -2.65 -7.67 -13.45
C ASP A 73 -3.14 -6.33 -12.86
N ASP A 74 -3.70 -5.47 -13.72
CA ASP A 74 -4.16 -4.12 -13.35
C ASP A 74 -5.24 -4.15 -12.25
N GLU A 75 -6.09 -5.18 -12.25
CA GLU A 75 -7.17 -5.38 -11.29
C GLU A 75 -6.75 -6.16 -10.03
N MET A 76 -5.46 -6.46 -9.89
CA MET A 76 -4.96 -7.21 -8.75
C MET A 76 -4.28 -6.29 -7.73
N VAL A 77 -4.52 -6.56 -6.45
CA VAL A 77 -3.80 -5.95 -5.34
C VAL A 77 -3.16 -7.01 -4.46
N ALA A 78 -2.02 -6.67 -3.87
CA ALA A 78 -1.35 -7.47 -2.86
C ALA A 78 -1.56 -6.82 -1.49
N ALA A 79 -2.18 -7.58 -0.59
CA ALA A 79 -2.40 -7.19 0.79
C ALA A 79 -1.35 -7.87 1.68
N PHE A 80 -0.65 -7.08 2.48
CA PHE A 80 0.31 -7.54 3.49
C PHE A 80 -0.25 -7.27 4.88
N GLY A 81 -0.10 -8.26 5.75
CA GLY A 81 -0.53 -8.19 7.14
C GLY A 81 -0.17 -9.47 7.88
N ALA A 82 0.11 -9.36 9.19
CA ALA A 82 0.47 -10.48 10.05
C ALA A 82 1.59 -11.39 9.48
N GLY A 83 2.58 -10.79 8.79
CA GLY A 83 3.71 -11.52 8.19
C GLY A 83 3.37 -12.34 6.95
N SER A 84 2.20 -12.14 6.35
CA SER A 84 1.74 -12.85 5.16
C SER A 84 1.42 -11.88 4.01
N VAL A 85 1.42 -12.41 2.78
CA VAL A 85 0.94 -11.71 1.58
C VAL A 85 -0.22 -12.47 0.96
N ARG A 86 -1.27 -11.75 0.59
CA ARG A 86 -2.42 -12.27 -0.17
C ARG A 86 -2.62 -11.45 -1.43
N TYR A 87 -2.67 -12.13 -2.56
CA TYR A 87 -3.04 -11.54 -3.84
C TYR A 87 -4.56 -11.67 -4.00
N THR A 88 -5.23 -10.57 -4.31
CA THR A 88 -6.67 -10.53 -4.47
C THR A 88 -7.05 -9.69 -5.67
N TRP A 89 -8.13 -10.09 -6.32
CA TRP A 89 -8.75 -9.32 -7.39
C TRP A 89 -9.65 -8.26 -6.80
N LEU A 90 -9.61 -7.06 -7.37
CA LEU A 90 -10.65 -6.07 -7.20
C LEU A 90 -11.86 -6.53 -8.01
N THR A 91 -13.06 -6.35 -7.43
CA THR A 91 -14.31 -6.59 -8.14
C THR A 91 -15.15 -5.34 -7.99
N PRO A 92 -14.86 -4.30 -8.80
CA PRO A 92 -15.60 -3.05 -8.73
C PRO A 92 -17.08 -3.31 -8.97
N THR A 93 -17.91 -2.67 -8.16
CA THR A 93 -19.36 -2.70 -8.31
C THR A 93 -19.77 -2.04 -9.64
N PRO A 94 -20.99 -2.30 -10.15
CA PRO A 94 -21.46 -1.65 -11.38
C PRO A 94 -21.38 -0.12 -11.35
N ILE A 95 -21.66 0.51 -10.19
CA ILE A 95 -21.60 1.96 -10.04
C ILE A 95 -20.16 2.48 -10.06
N GLU A 96 -19.20 1.75 -9.50
CA GLU A 96 -17.78 2.14 -9.52
C GLU A 96 -17.21 2.08 -10.94
N ARG A 97 -17.54 1.04 -11.72
CA ARG A 97 -17.17 0.99 -13.15
C ARG A 97 -17.76 2.16 -13.93
N GLN A 98 -19.02 2.50 -13.66
CA GLN A 98 -19.65 3.65 -14.32
C GLN A 98 -18.95 4.98 -13.98
N LEU A 99 -18.49 5.17 -12.75
CA LEU A 99 -17.86 6.41 -12.29
C LEU A 99 -16.38 6.50 -12.68
N PHE A 100 -15.69 5.37 -12.78
CA PHE A 100 -14.22 5.33 -12.89
C PHE A 100 -13.67 4.63 -14.14
N GLY A 101 -14.51 3.92 -14.92
CA GLY A 101 -14.13 3.22 -16.16
C GLY A 101 -14.47 1.73 -16.13
#